data_AF-A0A9W8NHA3-F1
#
_entry.id   AF-A0A9W8NHA3-F1
#
_cell.length_a   1.000
_cell.length_b   1.000
_cell.length_c   1.000
_cell.angle_alpha   90.00
_cell.angle_beta   90.00
_cell.angle_gamma   90.00
#
_symmetry.space_group_name_H-M   'P 1'
#
loop_
_entity.id
_entity.type
_entity.pdbx_description
1 polymer ?
#
loop_
_entity_poly.entity_id
_entity_poly.type
_entity_poly.pdbx_seq_one_letter_code
_entity_poly.pdbx_strand_id
1 'polypeptide(L)'
;MYIPAPTTEAQSVASAMNLNSLLAPLHLLSFSGLLGTQLYQTFVVTKICYTSLPRSAFTTLQKSLFPIYFRSQSLLLLLTVVTIPSRGPLTLLANKASWIPFAIAGATATLNWLIYGPRTRKLMIEGTHQETRDRLQKQKLIDDPDNDAKGAVAETPSPEMQRIRRAFSRSHAMSIHLNLLTIGAMLWWGYKLGSSLNLKLK
;
A
#
# COMPACT_ATOMS: atom_id res chain seq x y z
N MET A 1 4.50 -46.79 -41.14
CA MET A 1 4.36 -46.66 -39.69
C MET A 1 3.70 -45.31 -39.42
N TYR A 2 2.38 -45.28 -39.20
CA TYR A 2 1.62 -44.05 -39.02
C TYR A 2 1.65 -43.70 -37.53
N ILE A 3 2.31 -42.59 -37.16
CA ILE A 3 2.28 -42.07 -35.79
C ILE A 3 0.98 -41.27 -35.66
N PRO A 4 0.01 -41.69 -34.85
CA PRO A 4 -1.22 -40.93 -34.68
C PRO A 4 -0.91 -39.57 -34.06
N ALA A 5 -1.54 -38.52 -34.57
CA ALA A 5 -1.44 -37.18 -33.99
C ALA A 5 -1.90 -37.22 -32.52
N PRO A 6 -1.21 -36.51 -31.61
CA PRO A 6 -1.59 -36.49 -30.20
C PRO A 6 -3.02 -36.01 -30.05
N THR A 7 -3.83 -36.75 -29.27
CA THR A 7 -5.23 -36.41 -29.00
C THR A 7 -5.33 -35.02 -28.36
N THR A 8 -6.41 -34.30 -28.64
CA THR A 8 -6.66 -32.93 -28.17
C THR A 8 -6.54 -32.79 -26.63
N GLU A 9 -6.80 -33.87 -25.89
CA GLU A 9 -6.61 -33.96 -24.44
C GLU A 9 -5.13 -33.96 -24.02
N ALA A 10 -4.25 -34.65 -24.76
CA ALA A 10 -2.81 -34.64 -24.46
C ALA A 10 -2.20 -33.24 -24.67
N GLN A 11 -2.68 -32.51 -25.68
CA GLN A 11 -2.28 -31.12 -25.93
C GLN A 11 -2.82 -30.14 -24.87
N SER A 12 -4.05 -30.34 -24.38
CA SER A 12 -4.64 -29.50 -23.33
C SER A 12 -3.97 -29.72 -21.97
N VAL A 13 -3.64 -30.97 -21.62
CA VAL A 13 -2.92 -31.32 -20.38
C VAL A 13 -1.48 -30.80 -20.42
N ALA A 14 -0.77 -30.92 -21.54
CA ALA A 14 0.57 -30.38 -21.70
C ALA A 14 0.60 -28.84 -21.63
N SER A 15 -0.40 -28.17 -22.22
CA SER A 15 -0.56 -26.71 -22.13
C SER A 15 -0.89 -26.25 -20.71
N ALA A 16 -1.75 -26.99 -19.99
CA ALA A 16 -2.08 -26.71 -18.59
C ALA A 16 -0.89 -26.96 -17.64
N MET A 17 -0.06 -27.98 -17.91
CA MET A 17 1.21 -28.21 -17.19
C MET A 17 2.17 -27.03 -17.35
N ASN A 18 2.37 -26.54 -18.57
CA ASN A 18 3.23 -25.38 -18.85
C ASN A 18 2.73 -24.10 -18.16
N LEU A 19 1.41 -23.88 -18.15
CA LEU A 19 0.82 -22.70 -17.52
C LEU A 19 0.96 -22.76 -15.99
N ASN A 20 0.73 -23.90 -15.36
CA ASN A 20 0.90 -24.05 -13.90
C ASN A 20 2.37 -23.90 -13.47
N SER A 21 3.31 -24.41 -14.27
CA SER A 21 4.75 -24.21 -14.05
C SER A 21 5.19 -22.74 -14.12
N LEU A 22 4.42 -21.89 -14.81
CA LEU A 22 4.64 -20.44 -14.86
C LEU A 22 3.86 -19.69 -13.77
N LEU A 23 2.58 -20.00 -13.58
CA LEU A 23 1.69 -19.31 -12.66
C LEU A 23 2.08 -19.52 -11.20
N ALA A 24 2.52 -20.71 -10.80
CA ALA A 24 2.88 -20.98 -9.41
C ALA A 24 4.08 -20.13 -8.94
N PRO A 25 5.21 -20.05 -9.66
CA PRO A 25 6.30 -19.12 -9.32
C PRO A 25 5.86 -17.65 -9.35
N LEU A 26 5.08 -17.24 -10.35
CA LEU A 26 4.59 -15.86 -10.44
C LEU A 26 3.66 -15.48 -9.28
N HIS A 27 2.80 -16.41 -8.83
CA HIS A 27 1.98 -16.24 -7.64
C HIS A 27 2.83 -16.06 -6.40
N LEU A 28 3.80 -16.94 -6.20
CA LEU A 28 4.69 -16.85 -5.04
C LEU A 28 5.45 -15.52 -5.03
N LEU A 29 6.03 -15.10 -6.17
CA LEU A 29 6.76 -13.84 -6.28
C LEU A 29 5.85 -12.61 -6.08
N SER A 30 4.66 -12.62 -6.67
CA SER A 30 3.70 -11.50 -6.52
C SER A 30 3.19 -11.40 -5.08
N PHE A 31 2.87 -12.54 -4.47
CA PHE A 31 2.43 -12.65 -3.08
C PHE A 31 3.50 -12.19 -2.10
N SER A 32 4.72 -12.72 -2.24
CA SER A 32 5.87 -12.36 -1.39
C SER A 32 6.26 -10.91 -1.60
N GLY A 33 6.25 -10.43 -2.85
CA GLY A 33 6.49 -9.03 -3.18
C GLY A 33 5.46 -8.09 -2.55
N LEU A 34 4.17 -8.46 -2.58
CA LEU A 34 3.10 -7.70 -1.93
C LEU A 34 3.35 -7.59 -0.43
N LEU A 35 3.47 -8.74 0.26
CA LEU A 35 3.69 -8.76 1.71
C LEU A 35 4.98 -8.04 2.12
N GLY A 36 6.07 -8.32 1.42
CA GLY A 36 7.38 -7.72 1.68
C GLY A 36 7.34 -6.20 1.52
N THR A 37 6.76 -5.70 0.44
CA THR A 37 6.60 -4.25 0.19
C THR A 37 5.77 -3.60 1.30
N GLN A 38 4.65 -4.20 1.70
CA GLN A 38 3.78 -3.65 2.73
C GLN A 38 4.47 -3.61 4.10
N LEU A 39 5.11 -4.70 4.51
CA LEU A 39 5.83 -4.79 5.78
C LEU A 39 7.01 -3.82 5.83
N TYR A 40 7.84 -3.82 4.78
CA TYR A 40 9.04 -2.98 4.73
C TYR A 40 8.68 -1.49 4.68
N GLN A 41 7.74 -1.09 3.83
CA GLN A 41 7.32 0.31 3.74
C GLN A 41 6.70 0.81 5.07
N THR A 42 5.81 0.03 5.67
CA THR A 42 5.02 0.44 6.84
C THR A 42 5.87 0.51 8.10
N PHE A 43 6.66 -0.53 8.37
CA PHE A 43 7.34 -0.68 9.65
C PHE A 43 8.79 -0.21 9.62
N VAL A 44 9.47 -0.28 8.47
CA VAL A 44 10.89 0.04 8.36
C VAL A 44 11.10 1.41 7.73
N VAL A 45 10.74 1.58 6.45
CA VAL A 45 11.02 2.80 5.69
C VAL A 45 10.36 4.01 6.33
N THR A 46 9.06 3.93 6.64
CA THR A 46 8.34 5.07 7.22
C THR A 46 8.92 5.50 8.56
N LYS A 47 9.29 4.53 9.42
CA LYS A 47 9.87 4.81 10.74
C LYS A 47 11.25 5.47 10.61
N ILE A 48 12.15 4.88 9.83
CA ILE A 48 13.50 5.39 9.63
C ILE A 48 13.45 6.79 9.00
N CYS A 49 12.69 6.97 7.92
CA CYS A 49 12.58 8.28 7.28
C CYS A 49 11.98 9.34 8.21
N TYR A 50 11.01 8.97 9.07
CA TYR A 50 10.42 9.91 10.02
C TYR A 50 11.44 10.36 11.09
N THR A 51 12.30 9.46 11.55
CA THR A 51 13.33 9.78 12.56
C THR A 51 14.57 10.46 11.99
N SER A 52 14.92 10.16 10.74
CA SER A 52 16.19 10.58 10.15
C SER A 52 16.09 11.82 9.26
N LEU A 53 14.90 12.19 8.79
CA LEU A 53 14.72 13.33 7.89
C LEU A 53 14.07 14.53 8.59
N PRO A 54 14.45 15.77 8.22
CA PRO A 54 13.66 16.95 8.55
C PRO A 54 12.21 16.80 8.06
N ARG A 55 11.27 17.38 8.80
CA ARG A 55 9.82 17.22 8.52
C ARG A 55 9.41 17.59 7.09
N SER A 56 10.01 18.63 6.53
CA SER A 56 9.77 19.05 5.14
C SER A 56 10.23 17.99 4.14
N ALA A 57 11.45 17.46 4.31
CA ALA A 57 12.02 16.41 3.46
C ALA A 57 11.20 15.11 3.55
N PHE A 58 10.83 14.70 4.77
CA PHE A 58 9.93 13.55 4.98
C PHE A 58 8.59 13.73 4.26
N THR A 59 7.98 14.90 4.39
CA THR A 59 6.69 15.21 3.76
C THR A 59 6.80 15.17 2.23
N THR A 60 7.87 15.71 1.65
CA THR A 60 8.12 15.68 0.20
C THR A 60 8.33 14.25 -0.31
N LEU A 61 9.12 13.45 0.42
CA LEU A 61 9.34 12.04 0.08
C LEU A 61 8.02 11.26 0.11
N GLN A 62 7.23 11.40 1.18
CA GLN A 62 5.97 10.68 1.34
C GLN A 62 4.92 11.09 0.29
N LYS A 63 4.86 12.37 -0.12
CA LYS A 63 3.98 12.84 -1.21
C LYS A 63 4.24 12.12 -2.54
N SER A 64 5.49 11.68 -2.75
CA SER A 64 5.95 10.99 -3.97
C SER A 64 5.79 9.47 -3.85
N LEU A 65 6.09 8.91 -2.66
CA LEU A 65 5.99 7.47 -2.41
C LEU A 65 4.55 6.97 -2.34
N PHE A 66 3.64 7.70 -1.67
CA PHE A 66 2.26 7.26 -1.47
C PHE A 66 1.54 6.78 -2.75
N PRO A 67 1.49 7.56 -3.86
CA PRO A 67 0.80 7.12 -5.07
C PRO A 67 1.45 5.88 -5.69
N ILE A 68 2.78 5.77 -5.65
CA ILE A 68 3.52 4.62 -6.18
C ILE A 68 3.21 3.38 -5.32
N TYR A 69 3.31 3.52 -4.00
CA TYR A 69 3.05 2.45 -3.05
C TYR A 69 1.65 1.85 -3.21
N PHE A 70 0.59 2.68 -3.21
CA PHE A 70 -0.79 2.18 -3.32
C PHE A 70 -1.10 1.55 -4.69
N ARG A 71 -0.48 2.07 -5.76
CA ARG A 71 -0.58 1.46 -7.10
C ARG A 71 0.13 0.11 -7.14
N SER A 72 1.36 0.03 -6.65
CA SER A 72 2.12 -1.23 -6.59
C SER A 72 1.43 -2.26 -5.71
N GLN A 73 0.88 -1.86 -4.57
CA GLN A 73 0.08 -2.71 -3.70
C GLN A 73 -1.14 -3.29 -4.44
N SER A 74 -1.90 -2.45 -5.13
CA SER A 74 -3.08 -2.88 -5.88
C SER A 74 -2.71 -3.81 -7.05
N LEU A 75 -1.63 -3.49 -7.77
CA LEU A 75 -1.13 -4.30 -8.88
C LEU A 75 -0.65 -5.68 -8.39
N LEU A 76 0.19 -5.71 -7.35
CA LEU A 76 0.71 -6.97 -6.80
C LEU A 76 -0.40 -7.84 -6.20
N LEU A 77 -1.41 -7.22 -5.59
CA LEU A 77 -2.61 -7.93 -5.13
C LEU A 77 -3.38 -8.54 -6.30
N LEU A 78 -3.62 -7.78 -7.37
CA LEU A 78 -4.29 -8.27 -8.57
C LEU A 78 -3.50 -9.41 -9.22
N LEU A 79 -2.18 -9.26 -9.38
CA LEU A 79 -1.32 -10.31 -9.90
C LEU A 79 -1.41 -11.57 -9.04
N THR A 80 -1.35 -11.42 -7.71
CA THR A 80 -1.49 -12.54 -6.77
C THR A 80 -2.83 -13.26 -6.99
N VAL A 81 -3.94 -12.56 -7.18
CA VAL A 81 -5.25 -13.18 -7.43
C VAL A 81 -5.28 -13.91 -8.77
N VAL A 82 -4.78 -13.26 -9.84
CA VAL A 82 -4.85 -13.80 -11.21
C VAL A 82 -3.94 -15.02 -11.39
N THR A 83 -2.83 -15.10 -10.66
CA THR A 83 -1.85 -16.18 -10.83
C THR A 83 -2.09 -17.39 -9.91
N ILE A 84 -3.20 -17.47 -9.17
CA ILE A 84 -3.48 -18.62 -8.29
C ILE A 84 -3.41 -19.94 -9.08
N PRO A 85 -2.48 -20.86 -8.75
CA PRO A 85 -2.18 -22.02 -9.59
C PRO A 85 -3.24 -23.14 -9.55
N SER A 86 -4.23 -23.07 -8.65
CA SER A 86 -5.31 -24.07 -8.55
C SER A 86 -6.59 -23.60 -9.24
N ARG A 87 -6.74 -23.97 -10.52
CA ARG A 87 -8.00 -23.90 -11.32
C ARG A 87 -8.58 -22.48 -11.57
N GLY A 88 -7.75 -21.44 -11.53
CA GLY A 88 -8.10 -20.07 -11.95
C GLY A 88 -8.96 -19.28 -10.93
N PRO A 89 -9.33 -18.02 -11.23
CA PRO A 89 -10.10 -17.18 -10.31
C PRO A 89 -11.51 -17.71 -9.99
N LEU A 90 -12.04 -18.64 -10.78
CA LEU A 90 -13.36 -19.25 -10.58
C LEU A 90 -13.40 -20.21 -9.38
N THR A 91 -12.28 -20.82 -8.97
CA THR A 91 -12.21 -21.68 -7.78
C THR A 91 -12.32 -20.90 -6.46
N LEU A 92 -12.03 -19.60 -6.48
CA LEU A 92 -12.26 -18.70 -5.33
C LEU A 92 -13.75 -18.61 -4.98
N LEU A 93 -14.64 -18.69 -5.97
CA LEU A 93 -16.09 -18.70 -5.76
C LEU A 93 -16.58 -20.02 -5.13
N ALA A 94 -15.88 -21.13 -5.39
CA ALA A 94 -16.25 -22.46 -4.92
C ALA A 94 -15.86 -22.72 -3.44
N ASN A 95 -14.80 -22.08 -2.93
CA ASN A 95 -14.37 -22.24 -1.55
C ASN A 95 -14.41 -20.89 -0.81
N LYS A 96 -15.46 -20.70 0.02
CA LYS A 96 -15.67 -19.48 0.79
C LYS A 96 -14.45 -19.07 1.61
N ALA A 97 -13.71 -20.05 2.13
CA ALA A 97 -12.57 -19.79 2.98
C ALA A 97 -11.36 -19.22 2.21
N SER A 98 -11.29 -19.38 0.88
CA SER A 98 -10.15 -18.94 0.06
C SER A 98 -10.29 -17.52 -0.48
N TRP A 99 -11.51 -17.00 -0.70
CA TRP A 99 -11.71 -15.66 -1.26
C TRP A 99 -11.81 -14.53 -0.23
N ILE A 100 -12.22 -14.84 1.01
CA ILE A 100 -12.35 -13.86 2.10
C ILE A 100 -11.08 -13.01 2.30
N PRO A 101 -9.86 -13.56 2.42
CA PRO A 101 -8.67 -12.73 2.58
C PRO A 101 -8.45 -11.78 1.40
N PHE A 102 -8.71 -12.23 0.17
CA PHE A 102 -8.60 -11.38 -1.02
C PHE A 102 -9.66 -10.29 -1.08
N ALA A 103 -10.89 -10.56 -0.63
CA ALA A 103 -11.92 -9.52 -0.56
C ALA A 103 -11.59 -8.46 0.50
N ILE A 104 -11.11 -8.86 1.68
CA ILE A 104 -10.65 -7.93 2.71
C ILE A 104 -9.47 -7.10 2.18
N ALA A 105 -8.45 -7.77 1.64
CA ALA A 105 -7.27 -7.12 1.08
C ALA A 105 -7.65 -6.17 -0.07
N GLY A 106 -8.52 -6.60 -0.99
CA GLY A 106 -8.97 -5.82 -2.14
C GLY A 106 -9.77 -4.59 -1.74
N ALA A 107 -10.75 -4.75 -0.83
CA ALA A 107 -11.55 -3.63 -0.34
C ALA A 107 -10.67 -2.59 0.38
N THR A 108 -9.81 -3.06 1.30
CA THR A 108 -8.94 -2.17 2.09
C THR A 108 -7.87 -1.48 1.23
N ALA A 109 -7.24 -2.20 0.29
CA ALA A 109 -6.28 -1.63 -0.66
C ALA A 109 -6.94 -0.62 -1.60
N THR A 110 -8.16 -0.89 -2.08
CA THR A 110 -8.91 0.03 -2.96
C THR A 110 -9.31 1.30 -2.23
N LEU A 111 -9.81 1.20 -0.99
CA LEU A 111 -10.09 2.37 -0.16
C LEU A 111 -8.83 3.20 0.08
N ASN A 112 -7.70 2.54 0.31
CA ASN A 112 -6.41 3.20 0.47
C ASN A 112 -5.96 3.91 -0.82
N TRP A 113 -6.07 3.26 -1.97
CA TRP A 113 -5.63 3.81 -3.24
C TRP A 113 -6.51 4.96 -3.74
N LEU A 114 -7.83 4.84 -3.64
CA LEU A 114 -8.77 5.80 -4.24
C LEU A 114 -9.20 6.91 -3.28
N ILE A 115 -9.25 6.65 -1.97
CA ILE A 115 -9.80 7.60 -0.99
C ILE A 115 -8.70 8.14 -0.09
N TYR A 116 -8.10 7.28 0.74
CA TYR A 116 -7.26 7.75 1.84
C TYR A 116 -5.87 8.21 1.40
N GLY A 117 -5.27 7.56 0.40
CA GLY A 117 -3.99 7.97 -0.20
C GLY A 117 -4.06 9.38 -0.80
N PRO A 118 -4.99 9.64 -1.75
CA PRO A 118 -5.18 10.97 -2.34
C PRO A 118 -5.55 12.03 -1.30
N ARG A 119 -6.43 11.71 -0.34
CA ARG A 119 -6.84 12.62 0.73
C ARG A 119 -5.68 13.01 1.63
N THR A 120 -4.87 12.05 2.05
CA THR A 120 -3.70 12.30 2.91
C THR A 120 -2.66 13.14 2.17
N ARG A 121 -2.40 12.84 0.89
CA ARG A 121 -1.50 13.64 0.05
C ARG A 121 -1.98 15.08 -0.10
N LYS A 122 -3.27 15.32 -0.35
CA LYS A 122 -3.85 16.68 -0.43
C LYS A 122 -3.62 17.46 0.87
N LEU A 123 -3.87 16.84 2.02
CA LEU A 123 -3.66 17.47 3.33
C LEU A 123 -2.19 17.76 3.63
N MET A 124 -1.27 16.93 3.13
CA MET A 124 0.17 17.22 3.23
C MET A 124 0.59 18.40 2.35
N ILE A 125 -0.03 18.58 1.17
CA ILE A 125 0.23 19.73 0.29
C ILE A 125 -0.31 21.00 0.95
N GLU A 126 -1.56 20.96 1.40
CA GLU A 126 -2.22 22.06 2.11
C GLU A 126 -1.44 22.48 3.36
N GLY A 127 -1.01 21.51 4.16
CA GLY A 127 -0.20 21.79 5.35
C GLY A 127 1.14 22.45 5.04
N THR A 128 1.76 22.12 3.91
CA THR A 128 2.99 22.80 3.47
C THR A 128 2.72 24.23 3.04
N HIS A 129 1.65 24.48 2.27
CA HIS A 129 1.28 25.84 1.85
C HIS A 129 0.93 26.72 3.05
N GLN A 130 0.14 26.18 3.99
CA GLN A 130 -0.22 26.92 5.20
C GLN A 130 1.00 27.24 6.06
N GLU A 131 1.94 26.29 6.20
CA GLU A 131 3.18 26.53 6.92
C GLU A 131 4.00 27.67 6.29
N THR A 132 4.06 27.76 4.95
CA THR A 132 4.70 28.89 4.26
C THR A 132 3.97 30.21 4.51
N ARG A 133 2.63 30.23 4.44
CA ARG A 133 1.83 31.43 4.71
C ARG A 133 2.02 31.94 6.14
N ASP A 134 1.94 31.03 7.12
CA ASP A 134 2.13 31.36 8.53
C ASP A 134 3.54 31.93 8.77
N ARG A 135 4.58 31.38 8.13
CA ARG A 135 5.96 31.90 8.22
C ARG A 135 6.09 33.30 7.62
N LEU A 136 5.53 33.54 6.44
CA LEU A 136 5.57 34.86 5.79
C LEU A 136 4.81 35.92 6.59
N GLN A 137 3.66 35.56 7.17
CA GLN A 137 2.90 36.47 8.03
C GLN A 137 3.68 36.81 9.30
N LYS A 138 4.31 35.82 9.94
CA LYS A 138 5.17 36.06 11.11
C LYS A 138 6.35 36.96 10.76
N GLN A 139 7.01 36.74 9.62
CA GLN A 139 8.12 37.57 9.16
C GLN A 139 7.70 39.04 9.00
N LYS A 140 6.55 39.30 8.35
CA LYS A 140 6.02 40.66 8.19
C LYS A 140 5.75 41.37 9.53
N LEU A 141 5.28 40.64 10.55
CA LEU A 141 5.04 41.21 11.88
C LEU A 141 6.34 41.55 12.61
N ILE A 142 7.42 40.82 12.35
CA ILE A 142 8.74 41.08 12.93
C ILE A 142 9.41 42.28 12.26
N ASP A 143 9.22 42.43 10.95
CA ASP A 143 9.81 43.49 10.14
C ASP A 143 9.05 44.83 10.25
N ASP A 144 7.88 44.84 10.90
CA ASP A 144 7.07 46.04 11.13
C ASP A 144 7.71 46.93 12.21
N PRO A 145 8.19 48.14 11.87
CA PRO A 145 8.90 49.02 12.80
C PRO A 145 8.02 49.58 13.92
N ASP A 146 6.69 49.58 13.77
CA ASP A 146 5.74 50.07 14.77
C ASP A 146 5.23 48.94 15.71
N ASN A 147 5.73 47.71 15.53
CA ASN A 147 5.27 46.55 16.27
C ASN A 147 6.27 46.15 17.36
N ASP A 148 5.97 46.52 18.61
CA ASP A 148 6.77 46.18 19.80
C ASP A 148 6.78 44.67 20.15
N ALA A 149 6.07 43.84 19.38
CA ALA A 149 5.93 42.39 19.60
C ALA A 149 7.14 41.56 19.16
N LYS A 150 8.35 42.16 19.03
CA LYS A 150 9.60 41.50 18.57
C LYS A 150 10.03 40.24 19.37
N GLY A 151 9.38 39.93 20.50
CA GLY A 151 9.61 38.71 21.28
C GLY A 151 8.37 37.86 21.59
N ALA A 152 7.17 38.28 21.20
CA ALA A 152 5.90 37.68 21.67
C ALA A 152 5.13 36.88 20.61
N VAL A 153 5.71 36.66 19.42
CA VAL A 153 5.08 35.85 18.37
C VAL A 153 5.13 34.38 18.79
N ALA A 154 4.13 33.97 19.58
CA ALA A 154 3.99 32.60 20.06
C ALA A 154 4.19 31.61 18.91
N GLU A 155 4.98 30.56 19.16
CA GLU A 155 5.18 29.42 18.25
C GLU A 155 3.91 28.56 18.07
N THR A 156 2.75 29.05 18.48
CA THR A 156 1.50 28.34 18.34
C THR A 156 1.13 28.22 16.86
N PRO A 157 0.81 27.01 16.36
CA PRO A 157 0.30 26.84 15.01
C PRO A 157 -1.03 27.57 14.86
N SER A 158 -1.24 28.23 13.71
CA SER A 158 -2.50 28.89 13.39
C SER A 158 -3.69 27.92 13.55
N PRO A 159 -4.91 28.41 13.88
CA PRO A 159 -6.10 27.57 13.98
C PRO A 159 -6.34 26.74 12.70
N GLU A 160 -6.05 27.34 11.54
CA GLU A 160 -6.10 26.67 10.23
C GLU A 160 -5.10 25.51 10.15
N MET A 161 -3.84 25.74 10.53
CA MET A 161 -2.83 24.69 10.56
C MET A 161 -3.17 23.55 11.54
N GLN A 162 -3.78 23.87 12.68
CA GLN A 162 -4.28 22.85 13.62
C GLN A 162 -5.38 21.99 12.99
N ARG A 163 -6.32 22.61 12.27
CA ARG A 163 -7.40 21.90 11.56
C ARG A 163 -6.83 20.96 10.50
N ILE A 164 -5.86 21.42 9.70
CA ILE A 164 -5.19 20.61 8.68
C ILE A 164 -4.47 19.43 9.32
N ARG A 165 -3.70 19.66 10.40
CA ARG A 165 -2.97 18.59 11.12
C ARG A 165 -3.92 17.52 11.69
N ARG A 166 -5.06 17.92 12.27
CA ARG A 166 -6.08 16.98 12.77
C ARG A 166 -6.69 16.16 11.64
N ALA A 167 -7.04 16.80 10.52
CA ALA A 167 -7.59 16.12 9.36
C ALA A 167 -6.58 15.15 8.73
N PHE A 168 -5.30 15.56 8.65
CA PHE A 168 -4.19 14.73 8.19
C PHE A 168 -4.02 13.50 9.07
N SER A 169 -3.90 13.71 10.39
CA SER A 169 -3.71 12.63 11.36
C SER A 169 -4.81 11.57 11.24
N ARG A 170 -6.08 12.00 11.19
CA ARG A 170 -7.22 11.10 10.99
C ARG A 170 -7.14 10.32 9.68
N SER A 171 -6.85 11.00 8.57
CA SER A 171 -6.83 10.36 7.24
C SER A 171 -5.65 9.38 7.13
N HIS A 172 -4.49 9.75 7.67
CA HIS A 172 -3.30 8.92 7.70
C HIS A 172 -3.49 7.69 8.61
N ALA A 173 -4.05 7.89 9.80
CA ALA A 173 -4.37 6.79 10.72
C ALA A 173 -5.30 5.78 10.05
N MET A 174 -6.39 6.21 9.41
CA MET A 174 -7.26 5.30 8.66
C MET A 174 -6.49 4.53 7.59
N SER A 175 -5.59 5.20 6.88
CA SER A 175 -4.79 4.55 5.84
C SER A 175 -3.87 3.44 6.40
N ILE A 176 -3.23 3.68 7.54
CA ILE A 176 -2.41 2.70 8.26
C ILE A 176 -3.26 1.48 8.65
N HIS A 177 -4.45 1.70 9.25
CA HIS A 177 -5.31 0.61 9.68
C HIS A 177 -5.79 -0.25 8.51
N LEU A 178 -6.22 0.37 7.42
CA LEU A 178 -6.58 -0.35 6.21
C LEU A 178 -5.41 -1.17 5.68
N ASN A 179 -4.20 -0.62 5.71
CA ASN A 179 -3.01 -1.34 5.27
C ASN A 179 -2.66 -2.52 6.18
N LEU A 180 -2.83 -2.39 7.50
CA LEU A 180 -2.65 -3.47 8.47
C LEU A 180 -3.68 -4.59 8.26
N LEU A 181 -4.93 -4.24 7.95
CA LEU A 181 -5.96 -5.24 7.58
C LEU A 181 -5.57 -5.98 6.31
N THR A 182 -5.05 -5.28 5.29
CA THR A 182 -4.51 -5.93 4.09
C THR A 182 -3.37 -6.90 4.44
N ILE A 183 -2.41 -6.48 5.26
CA ILE A 183 -1.29 -7.34 5.72
C ILE A 183 -1.83 -8.58 6.44
N GLY A 184 -2.74 -8.41 7.40
CA GLY A 184 -3.32 -9.52 8.14
C GLY A 184 -4.06 -10.52 7.24
N ALA A 185 -4.82 -10.01 6.26
CA ALA A 185 -5.49 -10.85 5.28
C ALA A 185 -4.49 -11.62 4.39
N MET A 186 -3.40 -10.99 3.98
CA MET A 186 -2.37 -11.66 3.18
C MET A 186 -1.54 -12.66 4.00
N LEU A 187 -1.27 -12.39 5.28
CA LEU A 187 -0.66 -13.37 6.18
C LEU A 187 -1.56 -14.59 6.36
N TRP A 188 -2.88 -14.40 6.48
CA TRP A 188 -3.84 -15.50 6.52
C TRP A 188 -3.81 -16.32 5.23
N TRP A 189 -3.79 -15.69 4.06
CA TRP A 189 -3.60 -16.40 2.79
C TRP A 189 -2.27 -17.16 2.75
N GLY A 190 -1.18 -16.54 3.18
CA GLY A 190 0.14 -17.16 3.24
C GLY A 190 0.18 -18.40 4.12
N TYR A 191 -0.46 -18.35 5.29
CA TYR A 191 -0.61 -19.51 6.18
C TYR A 191 -1.34 -20.66 5.48
N LYS A 192 -2.46 -20.38 4.80
CA LYS A 192 -3.20 -21.38 4.03
C LYS A 192 -2.38 -21.97 2.90
N LEU A 193 -1.73 -21.11 2.12
CA LEU A 193 -0.87 -21.52 1.02
C LEU A 193 0.23 -22.44 1.55
N GLY A 194 0.93 -22.04 2.61
CA GLY A 194 1.96 -22.84 3.27
C GLY A 194 1.47 -24.19 3.78
N SER A 195 0.30 -24.23 4.45
CA SER A 195 -0.29 -25.49 4.93
C SER A 195 -0.71 -26.46 3.83
N SER A 196 -0.92 -25.94 2.61
CA SER A 196 -1.31 -26.74 1.45
C SER A 196 -0.11 -27.28 0.66
N LEU A 197 1.11 -26.81 0.96
CA LEU A 197 2.33 -27.27 0.30
C LEU A 197 2.73 -28.65 0.82
N ASN A 198 2.77 -29.63 -0.08
CA ASN A 198 3.28 -30.97 0.23
C ASN A 198 4.82 -30.96 0.16
N LEU A 199 5.45 -30.41 1.19
CA LEU A 199 6.91 -30.29 1.29
C LEU A 199 7.52 -31.66 1.62
N LYS A 200 7.90 -32.42 0.58
CA LYS A 200 8.83 -33.54 0.74
C LYS A 200 10.26 -32.98 0.76
N LEU A 201 10.71 -32.55 1.94
CA LEU A 201 12.11 -32.22 2.17
C LEU A 201 12.92 -33.53 2.03
N LYS A 202 13.79 -33.60 1.02
CA LYS A 202 14.76 -34.68 0.84
C LYS A 202 16.01 -34.38 1.65
#